data_AF-A0A6S6S086-F1
#
_entry.id   AF-A0A6S6S086-F1
#
_cell.length_a   1.000
_cell.length_b   1.000
_cell.length_c   1.000
_cell.angle_alpha   90.00
_cell.angle_beta   90.00
_cell.angle_gamma   90.00
#
_symmetry.space_group_name_H-M   'P 1'
#
loop_
_entity.id
_entity.type
_entity.pdbx_description
1 polymer ?
#
loop_
_entity_poly.entity_id
_entity_poly.type
_entity_poly.pdbx_seq_one_letter_code
_entity_poly.pdbx_strand_id
1 'polypeptide(L)'
;MNFKIVEKSLLPLLLATIFIVAFHWQFTKIYNFLIEHFTEEKLSILYTHLLIYSFLVFSIFLFFMNLFNNLLIKSKVFIVTIVISMFGFYAFSYETFLANINYFIQYPLSTNETMLMVLFVISILFYGLYSIGILLFNKFIPFSHSLVFLLISLSYALWFIQQHAYPILTILTKFKALLV
;
A
#
# COMPACT_ATOMS: atom_id res chain seq x y z
N MET A 1 -16.57 -0.93 -34.80
CA MET A 1 -16.03 -0.87 -33.43
C MET A 1 -16.43 0.46 -32.83
N ASN A 2 -17.12 0.49 -31.69
CA ASN A 2 -17.77 1.71 -31.18
C ASN A 2 -16.73 2.59 -30.46
N PHE A 3 -16.39 3.77 -31.00
CA PHE A 3 -15.32 4.66 -30.47
C PHE A 3 -15.48 4.98 -28.97
N LYS A 4 -16.72 5.08 -28.48
CA LYS A 4 -17.03 5.28 -27.05
C LYS A 4 -16.56 4.14 -26.13
N ILE A 5 -16.45 2.91 -26.65
CA ILE A 5 -15.97 1.75 -25.89
C ILE A 5 -14.43 1.78 -25.80
N VAL A 6 -13.77 2.18 -26.89
CA VAL A 6 -12.31 2.28 -26.97
C VAL A 6 -11.80 3.38 -26.02
N GLU A 7 -12.41 4.56 -26.03
CA GLU A 7 -12.06 5.68 -25.15
C GLU A 7 -12.28 5.34 -23.66
N LYS A 8 -13.41 4.70 -23.34
CA LYS A 8 -13.72 4.23 -21.97
C LYS A 8 -12.83 3.10 -21.47
N SER A 9 -12.06 2.45 -22.35
CA SER A 9 -11.16 1.34 -22.00
C SER A 9 -9.70 1.76 -21.95
N LEU A 10 -9.30 2.79 -22.72
CA LEU A 10 -7.92 3.29 -22.78
C LEU A 10 -7.50 4.04 -21.51
N LEU A 11 -8.33 4.96 -21.02
CA LEU A 11 -8.04 5.72 -19.80
C LEU A 11 -7.82 4.81 -18.56
N PRO A 12 -8.68 3.81 -18.29
CA PRO A 12 -8.43 2.75 -17.31
C PRO A 12 -7.05 2.12 -17.42
N LEU A 13 -6.70 1.72 -18.64
CA LEU A 13 -5.49 0.96 -18.92
C LEU A 13 -4.26 1.84 -18.67
N LEU A 14 -4.31 3.09 -19.12
CA LEU A 14 -3.25 4.07 -18.91
C LEU A 14 -3.00 4.33 -17.42
N LEU A 15 -4.06 4.59 -16.64
CA LEU A 15 -3.95 4.81 -15.20
C LEU A 15 -3.40 3.57 -14.49
N ALA A 16 -3.86 2.39 -14.88
CA ALA A 16 -3.38 1.13 -14.35
C ALA A 16 -1.89 0.90 -14.67
N THR A 17 -1.46 1.18 -15.91
CA THR A 17 -0.07 1.05 -16.33
C THR A 17 0.83 2.02 -15.58
N ILE A 18 0.44 3.30 -15.46
CA ILE A 18 1.20 4.28 -14.68
C ILE A 18 1.36 3.80 -13.24
N PHE A 19 0.27 3.32 -12.63
CA PHE A 19 0.29 2.80 -11.27
C PHE A 19 1.24 1.59 -11.14
N ILE A 20 1.07 0.55 -11.97
CA ILE A 20 1.91 -0.64 -11.94
C ILE A 20 3.38 -0.26 -12.11
N VAL A 21 3.72 0.52 -13.13
CA VAL A 21 5.11 0.86 -13.46
C VAL A 21 5.74 1.70 -12.35
N ALA A 22 5.05 2.74 -11.87
CA ALA A 22 5.58 3.62 -10.84
C ALA A 22 5.87 2.86 -9.55
N PHE A 23 4.89 2.10 -9.03
CA PHE A 23 5.09 1.37 -7.80
C PHE A 23 6.06 0.20 -7.99
N HIS A 24 5.97 -0.56 -9.09
CA HIS A 24 6.92 -1.66 -9.33
C HIS A 24 8.36 -1.17 -9.37
N TRP A 25 8.62 0.00 -9.99
CA TRP A 25 9.93 0.62 -9.98
C TRP A 25 10.38 1.00 -8.56
N GLN A 26 9.48 1.55 -7.73
CA GLN A 26 9.79 1.83 -6.32
C GLN A 26 10.17 0.55 -5.55
N PHE A 27 9.38 -0.51 -5.67
CA PHE A 27 9.60 -1.77 -4.95
C PHE A 27 10.86 -2.52 -5.41
N THR A 28 11.20 -2.48 -6.71
CA THR A 28 12.31 -3.27 -7.25
C THR A 28 13.64 -2.53 -7.33
N LYS A 29 13.62 -1.20 -7.43
CA LYS A 29 14.84 -0.39 -7.56
C LYS A 29 15.11 0.43 -6.32
N ILE A 30 14.17 1.29 -5.92
CA ILE A 30 14.41 2.21 -4.81
C ILE A 30 14.59 1.44 -3.50
N TYR A 31 13.80 0.39 -3.26
CA TYR A 31 13.85 -0.32 -1.99
C TYR A 31 15.10 -1.17 -1.84
N ASN A 32 15.50 -1.87 -2.88
CA ASN A 32 16.78 -2.59 -2.87
C ASN A 32 17.95 -1.63 -2.65
N PHE A 33 17.96 -0.49 -3.34
CA PHE A 33 18.97 0.55 -3.13
C PHE A 33 18.98 1.06 -1.68
N LEU A 34 17.82 1.32 -1.08
CA LEU A 34 17.75 1.75 0.33
C LEU A 34 18.24 0.66 1.29
N ILE A 35 17.86 -0.60 1.08
CA ILE A 35 18.28 -1.72 1.93
C ILE A 35 19.80 -1.88 1.92
N GLU A 36 20.43 -1.80 0.74
CA GLU A 36 21.90 -1.93 0.60
C GLU A 36 22.69 -0.85 1.35
N HIS A 37 22.07 0.30 1.63
CA HIS A 37 22.73 1.44 2.29
C HIS A 37 22.35 1.59 3.77
N PHE A 38 21.52 0.68 4.32
CA PHE A 38 21.14 0.70 5.74
C PHE A 38 22.04 -0.22 6.58
N THR A 39 22.47 0.27 7.74
CA THR A 39 23.20 -0.52 8.74
C THR A 39 22.30 -1.60 9.35
N GLU A 40 22.88 -2.74 9.76
CA GLU A 40 22.12 -3.88 10.29
C GLU A 40 21.14 -3.52 11.42
N GLU A 41 21.55 -2.65 12.34
CA GLU A 41 20.73 -2.16 13.46
C GLU A 41 19.43 -1.46 13.03
N LYS A 42 19.38 -0.92 11.80
CA LYS A 42 18.24 -0.16 11.28
C LYS A 42 17.44 -0.92 10.22
N LEU A 43 17.86 -2.13 9.86
CA LEU A 43 17.16 -2.95 8.88
C LEU A 43 15.74 -3.28 9.34
N SER A 44 15.53 -3.59 10.62
CA SER A 44 14.19 -3.92 11.14
C SER A 44 13.20 -2.75 10.98
N ILE A 45 13.67 -1.53 11.25
CA ILE A 45 12.89 -0.31 11.04
C ILE A 45 12.55 -0.14 9.55
N LEU A 46 13.54 -0.33 8.67
CA LEU A 46 13.35 -0.20 7.23
C LEU A 46 12.34 -1.23 6.72
N TYR A 47 12.52 -2.52 7.03
CA TYR A 47 11.59 -3.59 6.65
C TYR A 47 10.18 -3.36 7.18
N THR A 48 10.04 -2.76 8.37
CA THR A 48 8.75 -2.40 8.95
C THR A 48 8.05 -1.32 8.12
N HIS A 49 8.80 -0.28 7.74
CA HIS A 49 8.29 0.77 6.85
C HIS A 49 7.90 0.21 5.48
N LEU A 50 8.74 -0.65 4.91
CA LEU A 50 8.50 -1.26 3.60
C LEU A 50 7.23 -2.11 3.62
N LEU A 51 7.02 -2.92 4.66
CA LEU A 51 5.80 -3.70 4.80
C LEU A 51 4.58 -2.80 4.93
N ILE A 52 4.58 -1.84 5.86
CA ILE A 52 3.44 -0.93 6.06
C ILE A 52 3.12 -0.17 4.78
N TYR A 53 4.15 0.38 4.12
CA TYR A 53 4.00 1.09 2.86
C TYR A 53 3.36 0.22 1.79
N SER A 54 3.77 -1.04 1.67
CA SER A 54 3.27 -1.97 0.66
C SER A 54 1.77 -2.24 0.72
N PHE A 55 1.21 -2.25 1.94
CA PHE A 55 -0.23 -2.34 2.16
C PHE A 55 -0.91 -0.96 2.13
N LEU A 56 -0.21 0.12 2.45
CA LEU A 56 -0.75 1.47 2.32
C LEU A 56 -0.99 1.84 0.85
N VAL A 57 -0.07 1.45 -0.04
CA VAL A 57 -0.20 1.60 -1.50
C VAL A 57 -1.48 0.92 -2.01
N PHE A 58 -1.81 -0.27 -1.46
CA PHE A 58 -3.07 -0.95 -1.75
C PHE A 58 -4.29 -0.09 -1.40
N SER A 59 -4.31 0.46 -0.18
CA SER A 59 -5.43 1.24 0.34
C SER A 59 -5.61 2.54 -0.46
N ILE A 60 -4.50 3.22 -0.77
CA ILE A 60 -4.47 4.41 -1.63
C ILE A 60 -5.00 4.07 -3.04
N PHE A 61 -4.55 2.96 -3.61
CA PHE A 61 -5.05 2.51 -4.90
C PHE A 61 -6.56 2.29 -4.88
N LEU A 62 -7.07 1.47 -3.96
CA LEU A 62 -8.50 1.20 -3.83
C LEU A 62 -9.32 2.48 -3.67
N PHE A 63 -8.83 3.43 -2.88
CA PHE A 63 -9.46 4.74 -2.73
C PHE A 63 -9.55 5.49 -4.06
N PHE A 64 -8.45 5.63 -4.80
CA PHE A 64 -8.46 6.29 -6.10
C PHE A 64 -9.35 5.57 -7.09
N MET A 65 -9.37 4.23 -7.04
CA MET A 65 -10.21 3.46 -7.94
C MET A 65 -11.70 3.64 -7.68
N ASN A 66 -12.09 3.64 -6.40
CA ASN A 66 -13.44 3.96 -5.97
C ASN A 66 -13.81 5.39 -6.36
N LEU A 67 -12.90 6.36 -6.19
CA LEU A 67 -13.08 7.75 -6.58
C LEU A 67 -13.32 7.89 -8.09
N PHE A 68 -12.45 7.33 -8.92
CA PHE A 68 -12.58 7.39 -10.38
C PHE A 68 -13.83 6.67 -10.88
N ASN A 69 -14.17 5.53 -10.27
CA ASN A 69 -15.38 4.80 -10.63
C ASN A 69 -16.64 5.61 -10.28
N ASN A 70 -16.66 6.29 -9.12
CA ASN A 70 -17.77 7.14 -8.70
C ASN A 70 -17.94 8.40 -9.56
N LEU A 71 -16.83 9.08 -9.87
CA LEU A 71 -16.85 10.40 -10.53
C LEU A 71 -16.96 10.31 -12.06
N LEU A 72 -16.25 9.39 -12.70
CA LEU A 72 -16.01 9.47 -14.15
C LEU A 72 -16.57 8.27 -14.94
N ILE A 73 -16.30 7.04 -14.49
CA ILE A 73 -16.36 5.90 -15.42
C ILE A 73 -17.61 5.02 -15.25
N LYS A 74 -17.96 4.64 -14.01
CA LYS A 74 -19.11 3.76 -13.68
C LYS A 74 -19.23 2.51 -14.58
N SER A 75 -18.09 1.92 -14.97
CA SER A 75 -18.02 0.83 -15.96
C SER A 75 -17.53 -0.46 -15.32
N LYS A 76 -18.18 -1.60 -15.63
CA LYS A 76 -17.69 -2.91 -15.20
C LYS A 76 -16.34 -3.26 -15.83
N VAL A 77 -16.11 -2.86 -17.08
CA VAL A 77 -14.84 -3.12 -17.78
C VAL A 77 -13.69 -2.42 -17.05
N PHE A 78 -13.90 -1.16 -16.65
CA PHE A 78 -12.93 -0.42 -15.85
C PHE A 78 -12.57 -1.12 -14.55
N ILE A 79 -13.60 -1.51 -13.78
CA ILE A 79 -13.44 -2.20 -12.51
C ILE A 79 -12.63 -3.49 -12.71
N VAL A 80 -12.97 -4.29 -13.71
CA VAL A 80 -12.27 -5.55 -14.00
C VAL A 80 -10.82 -5.32 -14.42
N THR A 81 -10.56 -4.39 -15.34
CA THR A 81 -9.19 -4.04 -15.77
C THR A 81 -8.32 -3.67 -14.58
N ILE A 82 -8.86 -2.85 -13.68
CA ILE A 82 -8.14 -2.34 -12.52
C ILE A 82 -7.86 -3.43 -11.51
N VAL A 83 -8.84 -4.28 -11.23
CA VAL A 83 -8.67 -5.43 -10.34
C VAL A 83 -7.58 -6.36 -10.88
N ILE A 84 -7.60 -6.66 -12.18
CA ILE A 84 -6.55 -7.47 -12.84
C ILE A 84 -5.19 -6.79 -12.72
N SER A 85 -5.11 -5.49 -13.00
CA SER A 85 -3.88 -4.72 -12.90
C SER A 85 -3.30 -4.70 -11.49
N MET A 86 -4.16 -4.59 -10.47
CA MET A 86 -3.77 -4.69 -9.07
C MET A 86 -3.18 -6.07 -8.76
N PHE A 87 -3.84 -7.15 -9.15
CA PHE A 87 -3.29 -8.50 -8.98
C PHE A 87 -1.97 -8.67 -9.72
N GLY A 88 -1.85 -8.14 -10.94
CA GLY A 88 -0.61 -8.12 -11.70
C GLY A 88 0.52 -7.41 -10.95
N PHE A 89 0.25 -6.24 -10.36
CA PHE A 89 1.24 -5.51 -9.55
C PHE A 89 1.77 -6.33 -8.36
N TYR A 90 0.89 -6.96 -7.57
CA TYR A 90 1.30 -7.80 -6.45
C TYR A 90 2.05 -9.05 -6.90
N ALA A 91 1.65 -9.65 -8.03
CA ALA A 91 2.35 -10.78 -8.61
C ALA A 91 3.77 -10.40 -9.07
N PHE A 92 3.93 -9.28 -9.78
CA PHE A 92 5.25 -8.81 -10.24
C PHE A 92 6.16 -8.33 -9.10
N SER A 93 5.58 -7.92 -7.97
CA SER A 93 6.33 -7.46 -6.80
C SER A 93 6.47 -8.55 -5.72
N TYR A 94 6.07 -9.79 -6.03
CA TYR A 94 6.01 -10.91 -5.09
C TYR A 94 7.34 -11.14 -4.36
N GLU A 95 8.47 -11.12 -5.08
CA GLU A 95 9.80 -11.31 -4.48
C GLU A 95 10.10 -10.28 -3.39
N THR A 96 9.72 -9.02 -3.60
CA THR A 96 9.90 -7.96 -2.59
C THR A 96 9.03 -8.20 -1.36
N PHE A 97 7.77 -8.63 -1.56
CA PHE A 97 6.90 -9.00 -0.44
C PHE A 97 7.44 -10.19 0.33
N LEU A 98 7.91 -11.23 -0.38
CA LEU A 98 8.47 -12.42 0.21
C LEU A 98 9.75 -12.11 0.99
N ALA A 99 10.61 -11.24 0.47
CA ALA A 99 11.81 -10.77 1.18
C ALA A 99 11.46 -10.08 2.50
N ASN A 100 10.44 -9.21 2.53
CA ASN A 100 9.98 -8.56 3.76
C ASN A 100 9.45 -9.58 4.78
N ILE A 101 8.65 -10.55 4.34
CA ILE A 101 8.12 -11.60 5.22
C ILE A 101 9.23 -12.50 5.76
N ASN A 102 10.16 -12.94 4.89
CA ASN A 102 11.30 -13.77 5.28
C ASN A 102 12.19 -13.07 6.31
N TYR A 103 12.40 -11.75 6.16
CA TYR A 103 13.14 -10.97 7.15
C TYR A 103 12.49 -11.07 8.54
N PHE A 104 11.17 -10.88 8.64
CA PHE A 104 10.47 -10.96 9.94
C PHE A 104 10.31 -12.38 10.47
N ILE A 105 10.42 -13.42 9.63
CA ILE A 105 10.51 -14.81 10.10
C ILE A 105 11.87 -15.07 10.75
N GLN A 106 12.94 -14.54 10.16
CA GLN A 106 14.31 -14.72 10.67
C GLN A 106 14.61 -13.81 11.87
N TYR A 107 14.07 -12.59 11.85
CA TYR A 107 14.28 -11.55 12.85
C TYR A 107 12.91 -11.05 13.34
N PRO A 108 12.21 -11.84 14.17
CA PRO A 108 10.87 -11.49 14.62
C PRO A 108 10.88 -10.22 15.46
N LEU A 109 9.89 -9.37 15.22
CA LEU A 109 9.58 -8.24 16.11
C LEU A 109 9.08 -8.76 17.46
N SER A 110 8.87 -7.84 18.41
CA SER A 110 8.18 -8.22 19.64
C SER A 110 6.78 -8.78 19.32
N THR A 111 6.26 -9.63 20.21
CA THR A 111 4.93 -10.26 20.02
C THR A 111 3.83 -9.22 19.77
N ASN A 112 3.88 -8.09 20.48
CA ASN A 112 2.92 -7.01 20.35
C ASN A 112 3.01 -6.33 18.98
N GLU A 113 4.22 -6.01 18.52
CA GLU A 113 4.46 -5.40 17.20
C GLU A 113 4.05 -6.32 16.06
N THR A 114 4.38 -7.60 16.16
CA THR A 114 3.99 -8.63 15.19
C THR A 114 2.47 -8.73 15.10
N MET A 115 1.78 -8.82 16.24
CA MET A 115 0.31 -8.89 16.28
C MET A 115 -0.33 -7.66 15.64
N LEU A 116 0.19 -6.47 15.95
CA LEU A 116 -0.30 -5.21 15.40
C LEU A 116 -0.08 -5.13 13.88
N MET A 117 1.11 -5.49 13.38
CA MET A 117 1.37 -5.57 11.94
C MET A 117 0.45 -6.57 11.23
N VAL A 118 0.25 -7.75 11.82
CA VAL A 118 -0.67 -8.76 11.27
C VAL A 118 -2.10 -8.21 11.22
N LEU A 119 -2.55 -7.55 12.28
CA LEU A 119 -3.89 -6.94 12.34
C LEU A 119 -4.06 -5.87 11.24
N PHE A 120 -3.05 -5.03 11.02
CA PHE A 120 -3.04 -4.03 9.96
C PHE A 120 -3.15 -4.66 8.57
N VAL A 121 -2.29 -5.64 8.28
CA VAL A 121 -2.28 -6.37 7.02
C VAL A 121 -3.63 -7.03 6.76
N ILE A 122 -4.13 -7.80 7.73
CA ILE A 122 -5.41 -8.51 7.61
C ILE A 122 -6.56 -7.52 7.40
N SER A 123 -6.59 -6.41 8.13
CA SER A 123 -7.63 -5.39 8.01
C SER A 123 -7.64 -4.73 6.63
N ILE A 124 -6.47 -4.43 6.06
CA ILE A 124 -6.34 -3.90 4.70
C ILE A 124 -6.80 -4.92 3.67
N LEU A 125 -6.44 -6.20 3.82
CA LEU A 125 -6.88 -7.26 2.92
C LEU A 125 -8.40 -7.46 2.98
N PHE A 126 -9.00 -7.50 4.18
CA PHE A 126 -10.45 -7.59 4.34
C PHE A 126 -11.17 -6.41 3.67
N TYR A 127 -10.69 -5.19 3.90
CA TYR A 127 -11.25 -4.01 3.25
C TYR A 127 -11.12 -4.08 1.73
N GLY A 128 -9.98 -4.55 1.21
CA GLY A 128 -9.79 -4.70 -0.23
C GLY A 128 -10.73 -5.71 -0.86
N LEU A 129 -10.86 -6.90 -0.25
CA LEU A 129 -11.81 -7.92 -0.71
C LEU A 129 -13.24 -7.41 -0.68
N TYR A 130 -13.62 -6.72 0.39
CA TYR A 130 -14.92 -6.06 0.52
C TYR A 130 -15.14 -5.02 -0.60
N SER A 131 -14.17 -4.13 -0.82
CA SER A 131 -14.25 -3.08 -1.84
C SER A 131 -14.35 -3.67 -3.24
N ILE A 132 -13.53 -4.66 -3.57
CA ILE A 132 -13.57 -5.35 -4.87
C ILE A 132 -14.92 -6.05 -5.06
N GLY A 133 -15.41 -6.75 -4.05
CA GLY A 133 -16.72 -7.41 -4.08
C GLY A 133 -17.84 -6.42 -4.42
N ILE A 134 -17.94 -5.31 -3.68
CA ILE A 134 -18.99 -4.31 -3.93
C ILE A 134 -18.84 -3.67 -5.31
N LEU A 135 -17.63 -3.35 -5.75
CA LEU A 135 -17.40 -2.82 -7.09
C LEU A 135 -17.88 -3.78 -8.19
N LEU A 136 -17.65 -5.08 -8.05
CA LEU A 136 -18.06 -6.09 -9.04
C LEU A 136 -19.59 -6.27 -9.08
N PHE A 137 -20.28 -6.25 -7.94
CA PHE A 137 -21.73 -6.50 -7.86
C PHE A 137 -22.59 -5.24 -7.96
N ASN A 138 -22.27 -4.21 -7.19
CA ASN A 138 -23.09 -2.99 -7.05
C ASN A 138 -22.51 -1.76 -7.77
N LYS A 139 -21.29 -1.86 -8.34
CA LYS A 139 -20.57 -0.79 -9.06
C LYS A 139 -20.37 0.51 -8.29
N PHE A 140 -20.73 0.57 -7.00
CA PHE A 140 -20.73 1.82 -6.25
C PHE A 140 -20.40 1.56 -4.80
N ILE A 141 -19.38 2.29 -4.31
CA ILE A 141 -19.04 2.38 -2.90
C ILE A 141 -19.15 3.86 -2.54
N PRO A 142 -19.89 4.22 -1.48
CA PRO A 142 -19.95 5.61 -1.03
C PRO A 142 -18.54 6.18 -0.82
N PHE A 143 -18.31 7.40 -1.31
CA PHE A 143 -17.01 8.04 -1.18
C PHE A 143 -16.58 8.20 0.29
N SER A 144 -17.52 8.57 1.16
CA SER A 144 -17.30 8.67 2.61
C SER A 144 -16.74 7.37 3.21
N HIS A 145 -17.27 6.22 2.77
CA HIS A 145 -16.80 4.92 3.21
C HIS A 145 -15.35 4.69 2.80
N SER A 146 -15.01 4.97 1.54
CA SER A 146 -13.62 4.82 1.06
C SER A 146 -12.64 5.78 1.75
N LEU A 147 -13.08 7.00 2.01
CA LEU A 147 -12.28 8.01 2.70
C LEU A 147 -12.00 7.62 4.16
N VAL A 148 -13.01 7.12 4.89
CA VAL A 148 -12.84 6.69 6.28
C VAL A 148 -11.80 5.57 6.39
N PHE A 149 -11.87 4.56 5.52
CA PHE A 149 -10.89 3.47 5.52
C PHE A 149 -9.48 3.95 5.18
N LEU A 150 -9.33 4.83 4.19
CA LEU A 150 -8.04 5.43 3.88
C LEU A 150 -7.45 6.20 5.08
N LEU A 151 -8.27 7.01 5.75
CA LEU A 151 -7.83 7.78 6.92
C LEU A 151 -7.46 6.88 8.10
N ILE A 152 -8.20 5.80 8.32
CA ILE A 152 -7.86 4.79 9.34
C ILE A 152 -6.52 4.12 8.99
N SER A 153 -6.33 3.68 7.74
CA SER A 153 -5.07 3.06 7.30
C SER A 153 -3.88 4.01 7.46
N LEU A 154 -4.03 5.28 7.07
CA LEU A 154 -2.98 6.31 7.21
C LEU A 154 -2.67 6.61 8.68
N SER A 155 -3.71 6.83 9.49
CA SER A 155 -3.55 7.14 10.91
C SER A 155 -2.87 5.99 11.65
N TYR A 156 -3.27 4.75 11.34
CA TYR A 156 -2.64 3.57 11.89
C TYR A 156 -1.18 3.46 11.48
N ALA A 157 -0.87 3.61 10.18
CA ALA A 157 0.49 3.53 9.67
C ALA A 157 1.40 4.58 10.36
N LEU A 158 0.92 5.81 10.47
CA LEU A 158 1.64 6.90 11.16
C LEU A 158 1.87 6.59 12.63
N TRP A 159 0.82 6.16 13.34
CA TRP A 159 0.90 5.79 14.75
C TRP A 159 1.88 4.64 14.98
N PHE A 160 1.77 3.55 14.21
CA PHE A 160 2.62 2.38 14.36
C PHE A 160 4.09 2.74 14.11
N ILE A 161 4.37 3.47 13.03
CA ILE A 161 5.71 3.94 12.69
C ILE A 161 6.27 4.83 13.82
N GLN A 162 5.46 5.74 14.35
CA GLN A 162 5.86 6.64 15.43
C GLN A 162 6.17 5.91 16.74
N GLN A 163 5.46 4.83 17.08
CA GLN A 163 5.63 4.12 18.35
C GLN A 163 6.69 3.02 18.27
N HIS A 164 6.83 2.36 17.12
CA HIS A 164 7.58 1.11 16.99
C HIS A 164 8.77 1.20 16.01
N ALA A 165 8.76 2.16 15.08
CA ALA A 165 9.80 2.27 14.04
C ALA A 165 10.70 3.49 14.22
N TYR A 166 10.24 4.55 14.88
CA TYR A 166 11.07 5.66 15.33
C TYR A 166 11.01 5.78 16.84
N PRO A 167 12.14 5.84 17.55
CA PRO A 167 12.11 6.52 18.82
C PRO A 167 12.16 8.01 18.50
N ILE A 168 11.00 8.66 18.38
CA ILE A 168 10.91 10.13 18.23
C ILE A 168 11.72 10.83 19.33
N LEU A 169 11.82 10.21 20.52
CA LEU A 169 12.64 10.69 21.61
C LEU A 169 14.15 10.66 21.32
N THR A 170 14.67 9.67 20.59
CA THR A 170 16.13 9.52 20.38
C THR A 170 16.66 10.46 19.29
N ILE A 171 15.83 10.83 18.30
CA ILE A 171 16.20 11.81 17.28
C ILE A 171 16.19 13.23 17.87
N LEU A 172 15.18 13.58 18.67
CA LEU A 172 15.11 14.89 19.33
C LEU A 172 16.18 15.06 20.43
N THR A 173 16.50 14.00 21.18
CA THR A 173 17.58 14.06 22.19
C THR A 173 18.97 14.14 21.54
N LYS A 174 19.22 13.46 20.42
CA LYS A 174 20.47 13.64 19.65
C LYS A 174 20.65 15.06 19.10
N PHE A 175 19.58 15.73 18.67
CA PHE A 175 19.67 17.13 18.25
C PHE A 175 19.89 18.10 19.42
N LYS A 176 19.30 17.82 20.59
CA LYS A 176 19.49 18.64 21.79
C LYS A 176 20.91 18.51 22.36
N ALA A 177 21.55 17.35 22.22
CA ALA A 177 22.93 17.10 22.64
C ALA A 177 24.00 17.68 21.68
N LEU A 178 23.59 18.12 20.48
CA LEU A 178 24.45 18.78 19.48
C LEU A 178 24.36 20.32 19.55
N LEU A 179 23.46 20.85 20.38
CA LEU A 179 23.19 22.28 20.56
C LEU A 179 23.52 22.78 21.99
N VAL A 180 24.22 21.96 22.77
CA VAL A 180 24.86 22.31 24.05
C VAL A 180 26.33 21.97 23.94
#